data_AF-A0AB35NI43-F1
#
_entry.id   AF-A0AB35NI43-F1
#
_cell.length_a   1.000
_cell.length_b   1.000
_cell.length_c   1.000
_cell.angle_alpha   90.00
_cell.angle_beta   90.00
_cell.angle_gamma   90.00
#
_symmetry.space_group_name_H-M   'P 1'
#
loop_
_entity.id
_entity.type
_entity.pdbx_description
1 polymer ?
#
loop_
_entity_poly.entity_id
_entity_poly.type
_entity_poly.pdbx_seq_one_letter_code
_entity_poly.pdbx_strand_id
1 'polypeptide(L)'
;MAYLKLLLLPLLLLLVSCTEDNPQVNAQIGTPEFIAGEFFHAIYNEKDLNRAKSLSTNEYAKILESYGSVKQVSRTLLNMSFDTVVINVNNSGRNLRQQYDNDATIQLVFDGEFDNKRVQDTRTVEMVRHRGSWLVKTVQADKFSTAIR
;
A
#
# COMPACT_ATOMS: atom_id res chain seq x y z
N MET A 1 -26.70 -13.23 -46.50
CA MET A 1 -26.06 -12.09 -45.79
C MET A 1 -25.98 -12.37 -44.29
N ALA A 2 -25.32 -13.47 -43.88
CA ALA A 2 -25.24 -13.89 -42.48
C ALA A 2 -23.86 -13.56 -41.84
N TYR A 3 -22.89 -13.16 -42.65
CA TYR A 3 -21.48 -13.00 -42.25
C TYR A 3 -21.17 -11.62 -41.65
N LEU A 4 -22.02 -10.61 -41.89
CA LEU A 4 -21.78 -9.25 -41.40
C LEU A 4 -21.96 -9.13 -39.88
N LYS A 5 -22.74 -10.04 -39.26
CA LYS A 5 -22.91 -10.11 -37.80
C LYS A 5 -21.72 -10.78 -37.08
N LEU A 6 -20.92 -11.58 -37.79
CA LEU A 6 -19.82 -12.33 -37.17
C LEU A 6 -18.55 -11.48 -36.97
N LEU A 7 -18.46 -10.33 -37.64
CA LEU A 7 -17.29 -9.45 -37.59
C LEU A 7 -17.35 -8.37 -36.49
N LEU A 8 -18.49 -8.24 -35.79
CA LEU A 8 -18.66 -7.32 -34.65
C LEU A 8 -18.27 -7.92 -33.28
N LEU A 9 -18.06 -9.23 -33.19
CA LEU A 9 -17.73 -9.91 -31.94
C LEU A 9 -16.30 -9.64 -31.41
N PRO A 10 -15.23 -9.47 -32.24
CA PRO A 10 -13.90 -9.20 -31.72
C PRO A 10 -13.67 -7.75 -31.28
N LEU A 11 -14.57 -6.82 -31.63
CA LEU A 11 -14.45 -5.40 -31.25
C LEU A 11 -14.86 -5.14 -29.78
N LEU A 12 -15.67 -6.02 -29.19
CA LEU A 12 -16.09 -5.94 -27.78
C LEU A 12 -15.00 -6.38 -26.79
N LEU A 13 -13.94 -7.06 -27.25
CA LEU A 13 -12.83 -7.49 -26.41
C LEU A 13 -11.80 -6.37 -26.14
N LEU A 14 -11.89 -5.24 -26.83
CA LEU A 14 -10.96 -4.10 -26.65
C LEU A 14 -11.40 -3.12 -25.55
N LEU A 15 -12.55 -3.35 -24.89
CA LEU A 15 -13.06 -2.48 -23.83
C LEU A 15 -12.71 -2.96 -22.41
N VAL A 16 -11.90 -4.03 -22.26
CA VAL A 16 -11.31 -4.38 -20.96
C VAL A 16 -10.09 -3.48 -20.73
N SER A 17 -10.32 -2.20 -20.52
CA SER A 17 -9.35 -1.34 -19.85
C SER A 17 -9.36 -1.73 -18.39
N CYS A 18 -8.27 -2.33 -17.90
CA CYS A 18 -8.04 -2.45 -16.46
C CYS A 18 -7.86 -1.02 -15.94
N THR A 19 -8.89 -0.45 -15.32
CA THR A 19 -8.74 0.73 -14.50
C THR A 19 -7.85 0.34 -13.33
N GLU A 20 -6.55 0.62 -13.44
CA GLU A 20 -5.66 0.67 -12.30
C GLU A 20 -6.13 1.86 -11.46
N ASP A 21 -6.96 1.59 -10.45
CA ASP A 21 -7.34 2.54 -9.43
C ASP A 21 -6.08 2.89 -8.64
N ASN A 22 -5.31 3.86 -9.15
CA ASN A 22 -4.14 4.35 -8.44
C ASN A 22 -4.57 4.77 -7.02
N PRO A 23 -3.85 4.36 -5.97
CA PRO A 23 -4.19 4.71 -4.62
C PRO A 23 -4.31 6.21 -4.45
N GLN A 24 -5.38 6.62 -3.76
CA GLN A 24 -5.55 7.99 -3.31
C GLN A 24 -4.61 8.28 -2.13
N VAL A 25 -3.30 8.29 -2.40
CA VAL A 25 -2.27 8.71 -1.46
C VAL A 25 -1.92 10.15 -1.79
N ASN A 26 -1.95 11.02 -0.79
CA ASN A 26 -1.64 12.45 -0.91
C ASN A 26 -0.11 12.70 -1.01
N ALA A 27 0.56 12.03 -1.96
CA ALA A 27 1.99 12.13 -2.22
C ALA A 27 2.28 12.19 -3.72
N GLN A 28 3.46 12.71 -4.07
CA GLN A 28 3.93 12.75 -5.47
C GLN A 28 4.40 11.36 -5.91
N ILE A 29 4.06 10.96 -7.14
CA ILE A 29 4.46 9.67 -7.71
C ILE A 29 5.99 9.51 -7.66
N GLY A 30 6.43 8.34 -7.22
CA GLY A 30 7.85 7.97 -7.15
C GLY A 30 8.60 8.47 -5.92
N THR A 31 7.95 9.22 -5.02
CA THR A 31 8.53 9.58 -3.71
C THR A 31 8.40 8.40 -2.73
N PRO A 32 9.22 8.33 -1.65
CA PRO A 32 9.10 7.26 -0.67
C PRO A 32 7.72 7.25 0.01
N GLU A 33 7.08 8.41 0.17
CA GLU A 33 5.72 8.52 0.72
C GLU A 33 4.69 7.84 -0.16
N PHE A 34 4.77 8.05 -1.48
CA PHE A 34 3.88 7.41 -2.44
C PHE A 34 4.05 5.89 -2.43
N ILE A 35 5.30 5.41 -2.48
CA ILE A 35 5.59 3.97 -2.45
C ILE A 35 5.16 3.32 -1.11
N ALA A 36 5.32 4.02 0.01
CA ALA A 36 4.82 3.56 1.29
C ALA A 36 3.29 3.45 1.29
N GLY A 37 2.59 4.44 0.72
CA GLY A 37 1.14 4.41 0.57
C GLY A 37 0.66 3.27 -0.33
N GLU A 38 1.29 3.08 -1.48
CA GLU A 38 1.07 1.97 -2.41
C GLU A 38 1.21 0.60 -1.75
N PHE A 39 2.27 0.43 -0.93
CA PHE A 39 2.50 -0.81 -0.21
C PHE A 39 1.32 -1.20 0.68
N PHE A 40 0.76 -0.24 1.42
CA PHE A 40 -0.41 -0.51 2.24
C PHE A 40 -1.70 -0.59 1.46
N HIS A 41 -1.82 0.13 0.34
CA HIS A 41 -2.98 0.02 -0.54
C HIS A 41 -3.09 -1.40 -1.11
N ALA A 42 -1.97 -1.98 -1.52
CA ALA A 42 -1.89 -3.37 -1.98
C ALA A 42 -2.38 -4.35 -0.90
N ILE A 43 -2.00 -4.13 0.36
CA ILE A 43 -2.42 -4.98 1.48
C ILE A 43 -3.90 -4.77 1.83
N TYR A 44 -4.34 -3.53 2.02
CA TYR A 44 -5.64 -3.27 2.65
C TYR A 44 -6.77 -3.02 1.67
N ASN A 45 -6.51 -2.64 0.44
CA ASN A 45 -7.57 -2.33 -0.54
C ASN A 45 -7.56 -3.32 -1.70
N GLU A 46 -6.41 -3.52 -2.36
CA GLU A 46 -6.30 -4.48 -3.49
C GLU A 46 -6.28 -5.95 -3.03
N LYS A 47 -5.87 -6.18 -1.78
CA LYS A 47 -5.63 -7.51 -1.20
C LYS A 47 -4.63 -8.34 -2.03
N ASP A 48 -3.59 -7.70 -2.58
CA ASP A 48 -2.52 -8.30 -3.37
C ASP A 48 -1.20 -8.37 -2.58
N LEU A 49 -0.85 -9.58 -2.12
CA LEU A 49 0.41 -9.83 -1.42
C LEU A 49 1.63 -9.73 -2.35
N ASN A 50 1.50 -10.08 -3.62
CA ASN A 50 2.60 -10.01 -4.58
C ASN A 50 2.97 -8.57 -4.89
N ARG A 51 1.96 -7.70 -5.04
CA ARG A 51 2.18 -6.27 -5.19
C ARG A 51 2.89 -5.69 -3.97
N ALA A 52 2.44 -6.00 -2.75
CA ALA A 52 3.10 -5.56 -1.52
C ALA A 52 4.57 -6.04 -1.41
N LYS A 53 4.85 -7.31 -1.76
CA LYS A 53 6.21 -7.86 -1.81
C LYS A 53 7.09 -7.14 -2.84
N SER A 54 6.54 -6.79 -4.00
CA SER A 54 7.29 -6.09 -5.07
C SER A 54 7.74 -4.67 -4.66
N LEU A 55 7.04 -4.06 -3.71
CA LEU A 55 7.34 -2.74 -3.15
C LEU A 55 8.24 -2.82 -1.91
N SER A 56 8.71 -4.02 -1.55
CA SER A 56 9.48 -4.29 -0.35
C SER A 56 10.92 -4.72 -0.68
N THR A 57 11.81 -4.56 0.29
CA THR A 57 13.13 -5.20 0.21
C THR A 57 12.99 -6.72 0.16
N ASN A 58 13.98 -7.42 -0.42
CA ASN A 58 13.97 -8.88 -0.50
C ASN A 58 13.79 -9.57 0.87
N GLU A 59 14.38 -8.98 1.92
CA GLU A 59 14.25 -9.48 3.29
C GLU A 59 12.82 -9.32 3.80
N TYR A 60 12.25 -8.11 3.68
CA TYR A 60 10.89 -7.85 4.15
C TYR A 60 9.84 -8.59 3.32
N ALA A 61 10.06 -8.76 2.02
CA ALA A 61 9.22 -9.59 1.15
C ALA A 61 9.14 -11.06 1.61
N LYS A 62 10.25 -11.64 2.09
CA LYS A 62 10.25 -13.00 2.66
C LYS A 62 9.49 -13.06 3.98
N ILE A 63 9.57 -12.01 4.80
CA ILE A 63 8.75 -11.91 6.02
C ILE A 63 7.27 -11.91 5.63
N LEU A 64 6.85 -11.06 4.69
CA LEU A 64 5.47 -11.04 4.18
C LEU A 64 5.01 -12.41 3.65
N GLU A 65 5.86 -13.07 2.85
CA GLU A 65 5.59 -14.41 2.31
C GLU A 65 5.36 -15.43 3.42
N SER A 66 6.12 -15.36 4.52
CA SER A 66 6.02 -16.34 5.62
C SER A 66 4.66 -16.34 6.33
N TYR A 67 3.89 -15.25 6.25
CA TYR A 67 2.51 -15.17 6.75
C TYR A 67 1.48 -15.75 5.77
N GLY A 68 1.87 -16.03 4.52
CA GLY A 68 1.11 -16.77 3.51
C GLY A 68 -0.10 -16.07 2.88
N SER A 69 -0.66 -15.04 3.51
CA SER A 69 -1.78 -14.28 2.95
C SER A 69 -1.82 -12.85 3.45
N VAL A 70 -2.43 -11.96 2.67
CA VAL A 70 -2.72 -10.57 3.08
C VAL A 70 -3.45 -10.53 4.43
N LYS A 71 -4.44 -11.41 4.64
CA LYS A 71 -5.21 -11.46 5.88
C LYS A 71 -4.33 -11.70 7.11
N GLN A 72 -3.36 -12.61 7.01
CA GLN A 72 -2.42 -12.93 8.09
C GLN A 72 -1.36 -11.84 8.26
N VAL A 73 -0.88 -11.25 7.16
CA VAL A 73 0.00 -10.06 7.21
C VAL A 73 -0.71 -8.94 7.97
N SER A 74 -1.94 -8.59 7.60
CA SER A 74 -2.70 -7.53 8.26
C SER A 74 -2.93 -7.83 9.75
N ARG A 75 -3.48 -9.01 10.08
CA ARG A 75 -3.91 -9.35 11.45
C ARG A 75 -2.77 -9.68 12.40
N THR A 76 -1.70 -10.31 11.90
CA THR A 76 -0.66 -10.88 12.77
C THR A 76 0.65 -10.10 12.65
N LEU A 77 1.14 -9.81 11.44
CA LEU A 77 2.39 -9.04 11.28
C LEU A 77 2.17 -7.56 11.63
N LEU A 78 1.14 -6.95 11.03
CA LEU A 78 0.86 -5.53 11.18
C LEU A 78 -0.06 -5.23 12.37
N ASN A 79 -0.81 -6.22 12.84
CA ASN A 79 -1.80 -6.06 13.90
C ASN A 79 -2.79 -4.91 13.61
N MET A 80 -3.25 -4.81 12.36
CA MET A 80 -4.33 -3.92 11.93
C MET A 80 -5.35 -4.67 11.09
N SER A 81 -6.63 -4.39 11.31
CA SER A 81 -7.73 -4.95 10.52
C SER A 81 -8.61 -3.82 10.03
N PHE A 82 -8.84 -3.79 8.71
CA PHE A 82 -9.73 -2.87 8.05
C PHE A 82 -10.49 -3.64 6.96
N ASP A 83 -11.77 -3.30 6.78
CA ASP A 83 -12.54 -3.74 5.62
C ASP A 83 -12.06 -2.96 4.39
N THR A 84 -12.05 -1.62 4.53
CA THR A 84 -11.46 -0.64 3.60
C THR A 84 -10.81 0.49 4.38
N VAL A 85 -9.74 1.10 3.84
CA VAL A 85 -8.99 2.16 4.54
C VAL A 85 -8.50 3.25 3.60
N VAL A 86 -8.57 4.50 4.07
CA VAL A 86 -7.91 5.66 3.47
C VAL A 86 -6.54 5.83 4.11
N ILE A 87 -5.51 5.93 3.29
CA ILE A 87 -4.10 6.00 3.72
C ILE A 87 -3.59 7.41 3.45
N ASN A 88 -3.24 8.12 4.52
CA ASN A 88 -2.77 9.51 4.44
C ASN A 88 -1.35 9.63 4.97
N VAL A 89 -0.53 10.40 4.27
CA VAL A 89 0.82 10.75 4.73
C VAL A 89 0.71 11.82 5.81
N ASN A 90 1.32 11.56 6.97
CA ASN A 90 1.38 12.53 8.04
C ASN A 90 2.51 13.55 7.78
N ASN A 91 2.13 14.71 7.25
CA ASN A 91 3.04 15.82 6.98
C ASN A 91 3.25 16.75 8.18
N SER A 92 2.61 16.49 9.32
CA SER A 92 2.58 17.40 10.48
C SER A 92 3.93 17.49 11.21
N GLY A 93 4.85 16.57 10.91
CA GLY A 93 6.19 16.51 11.50
C GLY A 93 7.30 16.55 10.48
N ARG A 94 7.21 17.42 9.43
CA ARG A 94 8.29 17.68 8.46
C ARG A 94 9.58 18.17 9.14
N ASN A 95 10.25 17.29 9.86
CA ASN A 95 11.68 17.33 10.00
C ASN A 95 12.21 16.94 8.62
N LEU A 96 12.54 17.95 7.83
CA LEU A 96 13.29 17.94 6.57
C LEU A 96 14.67 17.23 6.68
N ARG A 97 14.86 16.31 7.64
CA ARG A 97 16.16 15.84 8.15
C ARG A 97 16.30 14.31 8.24
N GLN A 98 15.33 13.51 7.77
CA GLN A 98 15.45 12.04 7.76
C GLN A 98 15.33 11.40 6.37
N GLN A 99 15.29 12.20 5.30
CA GLN A 99 15.57 11.70 3.96
C GLN A 99 17.07 11.90 3.71
N TYR A 100 17.87 10.90 4.02
CA TYR A 100 19.21 10.80 3.45
C TYR A 100 19.04 10.31 2.00
N ASP A 101 20.01 10.53 1.11
CA ASP A 101 19.87 10.23 -0.34
C ASP A 101 19.30 8.82 -0.65
N ASN A 102 19.49 7.87 0.28
CA ASN A 102 19.03 6.49 0.16
C ASN A 102 18.13 5.97 1.30
N ASP A 103 17.78 6.75 2.31
CA ASP A 103 16.96 6.27 3.44
C ASP A 103 15.88 7.29 3.76
N ALA A 104 14.66 6.84 4.06
CA ALA A 104 13.56 7.71 4.46
C ALA A 104 12.69 7.06 5.53
N THR A 105 12.18 7.87 6.45
CA THR A 105 11.22 7.44 7.47
C THR A 105 9.90 8.15 7.23
N ILE A 106 8.86 7.39 6.89
CA ILE A 106 7.53 7.93 6.55
C ILE A 106 6.53 7.56 7.63
N GLN A 107 5.76 8.54 8.10
CA GLN A 107 4.63 8.27 8.98
C GLN A 107 3.32 8.32 8.18
N LEU A 108 2.51 7.28 8.30
CA LEU A 108 1.22 7.13 7.64
C LEU A 108 0.11 7.02 8.69
N VAL A 109 -1.03 7.64 8.39
CA VAL A 109 -2.27 7.57 9.17
C VAL A 109 -3.29 6.78 8.36
N PHE A 110 -3.89 5.81 9.02
CA PHE A 110 -4.90 4.89 8.47
C PHE A 110 -6.24 5.26 9.09
N ASP A 111 -7.22 5.59 8.26
CA ASP A 111 -8.58 5.90 8.69
C ASP A 111 -9.55 5.05 7.88
N GLY A 112 -10.25 4.15 8.56
CA GLY A 112 -11.11 3.17 7.90
C GLY A 112 -12.13 2.58 8.84
N GLU A 113 -12.80 1.54 8.35
CA GLU A 113 -13.80 0.82 9.13
C GLU A 113 -13.39 -0.63 9.34
N PHE A 114 -13.79 -1.16 10.49
CA PHE A 114 -13.71 -2.57 10.83
C PHE A 114 -14.94 -2.94 11.66
N ASP A 115 -15.73 -3.91 11.19
CA ASP A 115 -16.97 -4.34 11.85
C ASP A 115 -17.94 -3.15 12.12
N ASN A 116 -18.11 -2.28 11.12
CA ASN A 116 -18.94 -1.05 11.18
C ASN A 116 -18.51 -0.03 12.24
N LYS A 117 -17.27 -0.10 12.72
CA LYS A 117 -16.68 0.89 13.63
C LYS A 117 -15.52 1.58 12.92
N ARG A 118 -15.48 2.90 13.03
CA ARG A 118 -14.32 3.68 12.57
C ARG A 118 -13.12 3.34 13.45
N VAL A 119 -12.02 2.94 12.82
CA VAL A 119 -10.75 2.62 13.45
C VAL A 119 -9.69 3.51 12.86
N GLN A 120 -8.80 4.03 13.70
CA GLN A 120 -7.65 4.83 13.26
C GLN A 120 -6.36 4.24 13.81
N ASP A 121 -5.35 4.11 12.94
CA ASP A 121 -4.02 3.61 13.28
C ASP A 121 -2.94 4.52 12.65
N THR A 122 -1.72 4.46 13.16
CA THR A 122 -0.57 5.19 12.64
C THR A 122 0.64 4.28 12.57
N ARG A 123 1.34 4.29 11.42
CA ARG A 123 2.55 3.49 11.21
C ARG A 123 3.72 4.33 10.77
N THR A 124 4.89 3.96 11.26
CA THR A 124 6.17 4.47 10.79
C THR A 124 6.81 3.42 9.89
N VAL A 125 7.16 3.83 8.68
CA VAL A 125 7.72 2.99 7.63
C VAL A 125 9.15 3.41 7.39
N GLU A 126 10.08 2.48 7.56
CA GLU A 126 11.46 2.68 7.11
C GLU A 126 11.56 2.28 5.64
N MET A 127 12.06 3.20 4.84
CA MET A 127 12.23 3.06 3.40
C MET A 127 13.72 3.12 3.07
N VAL A 128 14.13 2.34 2.09
CA VAL A 128 15.48 2.39 1.52
C VAL A 128 15.40 2.53 0.01
N ARG A 129 16.30 3.32 -0.57
CA ARG A 129 16.46 3.45 -2.02
C ARG A 129 17.50 2.46 -2.49
N HIS A 130 17.10 1.56 -3.37
CA HIS A 130 17.99 0.60 -3.99
C HIS A 130 17.84 0.67 -5.51
N ARG A 131 18.95 0.93 -6.22
CA ARG A 131 18.99 1.05 -7.69
C ARG A 131 17.96 2.05 -8.26
N GLY A 132 17.75 3.16 -7.56
CA GLY A 132 16.85 4.23 -7.99
C GLY A 132 15.40 4.08 -7.53
N SER A 133 14.99 2.90 -7.05
CA SER A 133 13.64 2.62 -6.56
C SER A 133 13.58 2.65 -5.03
N TRP A 134 12.52 3.23 -4.49
CA TRP A 134 12.21 3.15 -3.06
C TRP A 134 11.57 1.81 -2.73
N LEU A 135 11.95 1.22 -1.61
CA LEU A 135 11.46 -0.06 -1.12
C LEU A 135 11.17 0.01 0.37
N VAL A 136 10.10 -0.65 0.80
CA VAL A 136 9.77 -0.84 2.22
C VAL A 136 10.78 -1.78 2.86
N LYS A 137 11.51 -1.27 3.85
CA LYS A 137 12.48 -2.03 4.63
C LYS A 137 11.82 -2.66 5.85
N THR A 138 11.02 -1.88 6.59
CA THR A 138 10.26 -2.38 7.74
C THR A 138 9.10 -1.45 8.09
N VAL A 139 8.13 -1.97 8.85
CA VAL A 139 6.97 -1.25 9.36
C VAL A 139 6.92 -1.37 10.87
N GLN A 140 6.74 -0.25 11.56
CA GLN A 140 6.64 -0.17 13.01
C GLN A 140 5.32 0.49 13.42
N ALA A 141 4.70 -0.03 14.48
CA ALA A 141 3.66 0.70 15.19
C ALA A 141 4.26 1.97 15.79
N ASP A 142 3.54 3.08 15.72
CA ASP A 142 3.97 4.30 16.41
C ASP A 142 3.93 4.06 17.93
N LYS A 143 5.10 4.16 18.58
CA LYS A 143 5.27 3.94 20.02
C LYS A 143 4.49 4.93 20.87
N PHE A 144 4.09 6.08 20.31
CA PHE A 144 3.38 7.14 21.01
C PHE A 144 1.92 7.28 20.58
N SER A 145 1.47 6.49 19.60
CA SER A 145 0.07 6.48 19.16
C SER A 145 -0.72 5.45 19.95
N THR A 146 -1.71 5.92 20.72
CA THR A 146 -2.78 5.04 21.19
C THR A 146 -3.75 4.85 20.04
N ALA A 147 -3.74 3.69 19.38
CA ALA A 147 -4.74 3.37 18.37
C ALA A 147 -6.13 3.58 18.96
N ILE A 148 -6.97 4.38 18.30
CA ILE A 148 -8.38 4.51 18.68
C ILE A 148 -9.08 3.29 18.09
N ARG A 149 -9.47 2.36 18.96
CA ARG A 149 -10.16 1.11 18.63
C ARG A 149 -11.61 1.16 19.10
#